data_AF-A0A9E6NXL7-F1
#
_entry.id   AF-A0A9E6NXL7-F1
#
_cell.length_a   1.000
_cell.length_b   1.000
_cell.length_c   1.000
_cell.angle_alpha   90.00
_cell.angle_beta   90.00
_cell.angle_gamma   90.00
#
_symmetry.space_group_name_H-M   'P 1'
#
loop_
_entity.id
_entity.type
_entity.pdbx_description
1 polymer ?
#
loop_
_entity_poly.entity_id
_entity_poly.type
_entity_poly.pdbx_seq_one_letter_code
_entity_poly.pdbx_strand_id
1 'polypeptide(L)'
;MKAWICVPLMALVLAGCAGKTAYRDSCGSQLDAAWHELDLAKAEGFAGTVSYSKALSLLTAAKTQQQFEGFEGCSKKAEKARFYIRESRAGR
;
A
#
# COMPACT_ATOMS: atom_id res chain seq x y z
N MET A 1 40.91 -12.97 -14.32
CA MET A 1 40.71 -12.84 -12.87
C MET A 1 39.81 -11.65 -12.45
N LYS A 2 39.80 -10.51 -13.18
CA LYS A 2 38.90 -9.36 -12.88
C LYS A 2 37.40 -9.69 -13.04
N ALA A 3 37.04 -10.51 -14.04
CA ALA A 3 35.65 -10.83 -14.38
C ALA A 3 34.89 -11.60 -13.28
N TRP A 4 35.59 -12.37 -12.44
CA TRP A 4 34.96 -13.15 -11.36
C TRP A 4 34.40 -12.29 -10.22
N ILE A 5 34.90 -11.06 -10.05
CA ILE A 5 34.40 -10.10 -9.06
C ILE A 5 33.26 -9.25 -9.65
N CYS A 6 33.26 -9.01 -10.96
CA CYS A 6 32.23 -8.21 -11.62
C CYS A 6 30.87 -8.91 -11.68
N VAL A 7 30.85 -10.25 -11.84
CA VAL A 7 29.62 -11.05 -11.89
C VAL A 7 28.78 -10.97 -10.60
N PRO A 8 29.33 -11.20 -9.38
CA PRO A 8 28.53 -11.07 -8.15
C PRO A 8 28.09 -9.63 -7.88
N LEU A 9 28.89 -8.63 -8.28
CA LEU A 9 28.53 -7.23 -8.12
C LEU A 9 27.32 -6.85 -8.99
N MET A 10 27.25 -7.34 -10.24
CA MET A 10 26.06 -7.15 -11.08
C MET A 10 24.83 -7.86 -10.52
N ALA A 11 24.99 -9.07 -9.97
CA ALA A 11 23.88 -9.82 -9.38
C ALA A 11 23.25 -9.08 -8.19
N LEU A 12 24.06 -8.43 -7.35
CA LEU A 12 23.59 -7.60 -6.23
C LEU A 12 22.76 -6.39 -6.70
N VAL A 13 23.17 -5.72 -7.78
CA VAL A 13 22.43 -4.58 -8.35
C VAL A 13 21.07 -5.03 -8.91
N LEU A 14 21.04 -6.15 -9.63
CA LEU A 14 19.81 -6.74 -10.17
C LEU A 14 18.82 -7.16 -9.07
N ALA A 15 19.31 -7.74 -7.97
CA ALA A 15 18.50 -8.12 -6.83
C ALA A 15 17.84 -6.91 -6.14
N GLY A 16 18.54 -5.76 -6.05
CA GLY A 16 17.97 -4.52 -5.53
C GLY A 16 16.81 -3.98 -6.37
N CYS A 17 16.90 -4.08 -7.70
CA CYS A 17 15.82 -3.72 -8.61
C CYS A 17 14.60 -4.66 -8.49
N ALA A 18 14.82 -5.98 -8.35
CA ALA A 18 13.72 -6.93 -8.17
C ALA A 18 13.01 -6.74 -6.82
N GLY A 19 13.76 -6.46 -5.75
CA GLY A 19 13.22 -6.18 -4.41
C GLY A 19 12.28 -4.98 -4.37
N LYS A 20 12.54 -3.94 -5.19
CA LYS A 20 11.60 -2.83 -5.37
C LYS A 20 10.25 -3.28 -5.90
N THR A 21 10.14 -4.36 -6.67
CA THR A 21 8.88 -4.77 -7.31
C THR A 21 8.08 -5.82 -6.55
N ALA A 22 8.65 -6.47 -5.53
CA ALA A 22 8.04 -7.61 -4.83
C ALA A 22 6.63 -7.36 -4.27
N TYR A 23 6.29 -6.10 -3.97
CA TYR A 23 4.99 -5.70 -3.42
C TYR A 23 4.09 -4.95 -4.41
N ARG A 24 4.50 -4.80 -5.68
CA ARG A 24 3.80 -3.96 -6.67
C ARG A 24 2.34 -4.38 -6.85
N ASP A 25 2.11 -5.67 -7.07
CA ASP A 25 0.76 -6.21 -7.32
C ASP A 25 -0.11 -6.18 -6.07
N SER A 26 0.49 -6.48 -4.91
CA SER A 26 -0.19 -6.40 -3.61
C SER A 26 -0.60 -4.97 -3.28
N CYS A 27 0.26 -3.98 -3.52
CA CYS A 27 -0.07 -2.57 -3.34
C CYS A 27 -1.23 -2.16 -4.25
N GLY A 28 -1.18 -2.47 -5.55
CA GLY A 28 -2.26 -2.13 -6.48
C GLY A 28 -3.61 -2.73 -6.07
N SER A 29 -3.64 -4.05 -5.92
CA SER A 29 -4.88 -4.77 -5.55
C SER A 29 -5.47 -4.33 -4.22
N GLN A 30 -4.64 -4.16 -3.18
CA GLN A 30 -5.13 -3.73 -1.87
C GLN A 30 -5.57 -2.26 -1.86
N LEU A 31 -4.85 -1.39 -2.57
CA LEU A 31 -5.19 0.03 -2.63
C LEU A 31 -6.52 0.23 -3.36
N ASP A 32 -6.73 -0.44 -4.49
CA ASP A 32 -7.97 -0.36 -5.26
C ASP A 32 -9.16 -0.92 -4.46
N ALA A 33 -8.99 -2.09 -3.83
CA ALA A 33 -10.00 -2.66 -2.95
C ALA A 33 -10.37 -1.73 -1.79
N ALA A 34 -9.38 -1.09 -1.18
CA ALA A 34 -9.60 -0.21 -0.04
C ALA A 34 -10.28 1.12 -0.44
N TRP A 35 -9.98 1.67 -1.62
CA TRP A 35 -10.73 2.81 -2.17
C TRP A 35 -12.20 2.45 -2.42
N HIS A 36 -12.45 1.28 -3.00
CA HIS A 36 -13.80 0.80 -3.23
C HIS A 36 -14.58 0.62 -1.90
N GLU A 37 -13.96 0.02 -0.89
CA GLU A 37 -14.55 -0.13 0.44
C GLU A 37 -14.85 1.22 1.12
N LEU A 38 -13.99 2.23 0.92
CA LEU A 38 -14.18 3.57 1.46
C LEU A 38 -15.39 4.26 0.80
N ASP A 39 -15.52 4.15 -0.52
CA ASP A 39 -16.63 4.74 -1.26
C ASP A 39 -17.97 4.07 -0.92
N LEU A 40 -17.96 2.74 -0.73
CA LEU A 40 -19.11 2.03 -0.19
C LEU A 40 -19.48 2.54 1.21
N ALA A 41 -18.50 2.76 2.10
CA ALA A 41 -18.76 3.29 3.43
C ALA A 41 -19.37 4.70 3.38
N LYS A 42 -18.91 5.55 2.45
CA LYS A 42 -19.47 6.88 2.22
C LYS A 42 -20.92 6.82 1.70
N ALA A 43 -21.21 5.89 0.80
CA ALA A 43 -22.52 5.75 0.17
C ALA A 43 -23.57 5.12 1.11
N GLU A 44 -23.19 4.05 1.82
CA GLU A 44 -24.05 3.36 2.80
C GLU A 44 -24.21 4.16 4.11
N GLY A 45 -23.28 5.08 4.37
CA GLY A 45 -23.17 5.81 5.62
C GLY A 45 -22.21 5.14 6.60
N PHE A 46 -21.49 5.96 7.36
CA PHE A 46 -20.57 5.52 8.40
C PHE A 46 -20.84 6.29 9.70
N ALA A 47 -20.63 5.64 10.84
CA ALA A 47 -20.87 6.22 12.16
C ALA A 47 -19.60 6.85 12.78
N GLY A 48 -18.40 6.41 12.38
CA GLY A 48 -17.12 6.86 12.93
C GLY A 48 -16.37 7.80 11.99
N THR A 49 -16.53 9.11 12.16
CA THR A 49 -15.84 10.13 11.34
C THR A 49 -14.31 10.15 11.52
N VAL A 50 -13.84 9.86 12.74
CA VAL A 50 -12.40 9.78 13.05
C VAL A 50 -11.77 8.57 12.35
N SER A 51 -12.40 7.40 12.44
CA SER A 51 -11.94 6.20 11.74
C SER A 51 -12.01 6.37 10.22
N TYR A 52 -13.07 7.00 9.70
CA TYR A 52 -13.19 7.30 8.28
C TYR A 52 -12.06 8.21 7.77
N SER A 53 -11.80 9.33 8.47
CA SER A 53 -10.72 10.26 8.11
C SER A 53 -9.33 9.62 8.24
N LYS A 54 -9.13 8.73 9.21
CA LYS A 54 -7.90 7.95 9.34
C LYS A 54 -7.71 6.95 8.20
N ALA A 55 -8.77 6.29 7.74
CA ALA A 55 -8.71 5.45 6.56
C ALA A 55 -8.34 6.27 5.31
N LEU A 56 -9.01 7.40 5.08
CA LEU A 56 -8.74 8.27 3.93
C LEU A 56 -7.30 8.79 3.91
N SER A 57 -6.77 9.22 5.06
CA SER A 57 -5.38 9.67 5.16
C SER A 57 -4.37 8.54 4.88
N LEU A 58 -4.62 7.33 5.38
CA LEU A 58 -3.79 6.15 5.08
C LEU A 58 -3.80 5.80 3.60
N LEU A 59 -4.96 5.84 2.93
CA LEU A 59 -5.07 5.58 1.49
C LEU A 59 -4.36 6.63 0.65
N THR A 60 -4.46 7.89 1.06
CA THR A 60 -3.74 8.99 0.41
C THR A 60 -2.23 8.77 0.50
N ALA A 61 -1.72 8.47 1.70
CA ALA A 61 -0.31 8.16 1.89
C ALA A 61 0.13 6.89 1.15
N ALA A 62 -0.72 5.85 1.09
CA ALA A 62 -0.45 4.64 0.33
C ALA A 62 -0.33 4.93 -1.17
N LYS A 63 -1.20 5.78 -1.72
CA LYS A 63 -1.14 6.20 -3.13
C LYS A 63 0.11 7.01 -3.44
N THR A 64 0.52 7.92 -2.54
CA THR A 64 1.82 8.59 -2.68
C THR A 64 2.96 7.57 -2.69
N GLN A 65 2.93 6.56 -1.81
CA GLN A 65 3.92 5.49 -1.79
C GLN A 65 3.94 4.64 -3.05
N GLN A 66 2.77 4.37 -3.63
CA GLN A 66 2.68 3.71 -4.93
C GLN A 66 3.40 4.53 -6.03
N GLN A 67 3.24 5.85 -6.04
CA GLN A 67 3.83 6.73 -7.06
C GLN A 67 5.36 6.77 -7.05
N PHE A 68 6.00 6.68 -5.88
CA PHE A 68 7.47 6.63 -5.78
C PHE A 68 8.02 5.20 -5.63
N GLU A 69 7.20 4.18 -5.91
CA GLU A 69 7.57 2.76 -5.85
C GLU A 69 7.93 2.25 -4.44
N GLY A 70 7.38 2.86 -3.40
CA GLY A 70 7.41 2.39 -2.01
C GLY A 70 6.36 1.32 -1.74
N PHE A 71 6.31 0.25 -2.55
CA PHE A 71 5.17 -0.67 -2.60
C PHE A 71 4.90 -1.43 -1.30
N GLU A 72 5.93 -1.82 -0.55
CA GLU A 72 5.73 -2.48 0.76
C GLU A 72 4.97 -1.56 1.74
N GLY A 73 5.36 -0.28 1.78
CA GLY A 73 4.69 0.73 2.58
C GLY A 73 3.24 0.96 2.12
N CYS A 74 3.04 1.02 0.81
CA CYS A 74 1.71 1.13 0.22
C CYS A 74 0.81 -0.02 0.65
N SER A 75 1.25 -1.28 0.49
CA SER A 75 0.49 -2.47 0.90
C SER A 75 0.10 -2.41 2.38
N LYS A 76 1.07 -2.13 3.28
CA LYS A 76 0.79 -2.04 4.73
C LYS A 76 -0.21 -0.93 5.08
N LYS A 77 -0.16 0.22 4.40
CA LYS A 77 -1.09 1.32 4.63
C LYS A 77 -2.49 1.04 4.06
N ALA A 78 -2.57 0.40 2.88
CA ALA A 78 -3.82 -0.03 2.30
C ALA A 78 -4.55 -1.03 3.21
N GLU A 79 -3.83 -2.05 3.72
CA GLU A 79 -4.38 -3.00 4.69
C GLU A 79 -4.91 -2.30 5.95
N LYS A 80 -4.13 -1.38 6.51
CA LYS A 80 -4.52 -0.62 7.70
C LYS A 80 -5.70 0.32 7.43
N ALA A 81 -5.81 0.87 6.23
CA ALA A 81 -6.97 1.67 5.85
C ALA A 81 -8.25 0.81 5.87
N ARG A 82 -8.22 -0.40 5.32
CA ARG A 82 -9.36 -1.34 5.35
C ARG A 82 -9.79 -1.71 6.76
N PHE A 83 -8.85 -1.77 7.71
CA PHE A 83 -9.19 -1.88 9.14
C PHE A 83 -10.03 -0.67 9.59
N TYR A 84 -9.57 0.56 9.37
CA TYR A 84 -10.31 1.76 9.79
C TYR A 84 -11.60 2.02 9.03
N ILE A 85 -11.74 1.55 7.78
CA ILE A 85 -13.01 1.59 7.05
C ILE A 85 -14.05 0.74 7.80
N ARG A 86 -13.68 -0.48 8.21
CA ARG A 86 -14.55 -1.35 9.00
C ARG A 86 -14.91 -0.74 10.36
N GLU A 87 -13.94 -0.13 11.05
CA GLU A 87 -14.19 0.62 12.29
C GLU A 87 -15.18 1.77 12.09
N SER A 88 -15.03 2.52 10.99
CA SER A 88 -15.89 3.66 10.69
C SER A 88 -17.36 3.25 10.49
N ARG A 89 -17.61 2.09 9.87
CA ARG A 89 -18.95 1.54 9.72
C ARG A 89 -19.52 1.04 11.05
N ALA A 90 -18.66 0.49 11.92
CA ALA A 90 -19.03 0.04 13.26
C ALA A 90 -19.20 1.19 14.28
N GLY A 91 -18.83 2.42 13.93
CA GLY A 91 -18.89 3.57 14.84
C GLY A 91 -17.82 3.57 15.93
N ARG A 92 -16.67 2.92 15.67
CA ARG A 92 -15.54 2.81 16.60
C ARG A 92 -14.36 3.68 16.19
#